data_AF-A0A3N5Q4D9-F1
#
_entry.id   AF-A0A3N5Q4D9-F1
#
_cell.length_a   1.000
_cell.length_b   1.000
_cell.length_c   1.000
_cell.angle_alpha   90.00
_cell.angle_beta   90.00
_cell.angle_gamma   90.00
#
_symmetry.space_group_name_H-M   'P 1'
#
loop_
_entity.id
_entity.type
_entity.pdbx_description
1 polymer ?
#
loop_
_entity_poly.entity_id
_entity_poly.type
_entity_poly.pdbx_seq_one_letter_code
_entity_poly.pdbx_strand_id
1 'polypeptide(L)'
;MSLTVRALDANDTMPFIKAQWEFYKNDPNWVAPLIMDRKKLLNQQKNPFYKHSEMQLFLAERDGMPVGRIAAIINFRHNETHHDKVGFFGFFECADDQ
;
A
#
# COMPACT_ATOMS: atom_id res chain seq x y z
N MET A 1 -16.82 -5.84 17.43
CA MET A 1 -15.79 -5.84 16.39
C MET A 1 -15.86 -4.51 15.68
N SER A 2 -14.83 -3.68 15.80
CA SER A 2 -14.74 -2.43 15.03
C SER A 2 -13.83 -2.66 13.83
N LEU A 3 -14.31 -2.30 12.65
CA LEU A 3 -13.51 -2.20 11.43
C LEU A 3 -13.24 -0.72 11.18
N THR A 4 -11.98 -0.36 11.08
CA THR A 4 -11.56 1.00 10.76
C THR A 4 -10.70 1.01 9.51
N VAL A 5 -10.79 2.09 8.74
CA VAL A 5 -9.88 2.36 7.62
C VAL A 5 -9.22 3.68 7.89
N ARG A 6 -7.89 3.73 7.84
CA ARG A 6 -7.13 4.97 8.00
C ARG A 6 -6.15 5.18 6.86
N ALA A 7 -6.00 6.45 6.49
CA ALA A 7 -4.88 6.91 5.68
C ALA A 7 -3.61 6.87 6.53
N LEU A 8 -2.51 6.34 5.97
CA LEU A 8 -1.22 6.33 6.65
C LEU A 8 -0.41 7.56 6.28
N ASP A 9 0.32 8.11 7.24
CA ASP A 9 1.31 9.15 6.97
C ASP A 9 2.44 8.61 6.10
N ALA A 10 3.03 9.47 5.27
CA ALA A 10 4.14 9.10 4.38
C ALA A 10 5.36 8.52 5.12
N ASN A 11 5.50 8.81 6.42
CA ASN A 11 6.56 8.29 7.27
C ASN A 11 6.15 7.01 8.04
N ASP A 12 4.86 6.67 8.11
CA ASP A 12 4.32 5.50 8.81
C ASP A 12 3.92 4.37 7.84
N THR A 13 4.90 3.90 7.06
CA THR A 13 4.66 2.85 6.04
C THR A 13 4.84 1.43 6.59
N MET A 14 5.36 1.27 7.81
CA MET A 14 5.70 -0.05 8.35
C MET A 14 4.47 -0.95 8.58
N PRO A 15 3.34 -0.45 9.12
CA PRO A 15 2.12 -1.25 9.24
C PRO A 15 1.66 -1.80 7.88
N PHE A 16 1.70 -0.96 6.84
CA PHE A 16 1.35 -1.36 5.47
C PHE A 16 2.25 -2.48 4.93
N ILE A 17 3.57 -2.36 5.15
CA ILE A 17 4.54 -3.37 4.70
C ILE A 17 4.29 -4.69 5.43
N LYS A 18 4.17 -4.63 6.76
CA LYS A 18 4.03 -5.82 7.62
C LYS A 18 2.68 -6.52 7.49
N ALA A 19 1.63 -5.85 7.01
CA ALA A 19 0.31 -6.44 6.83
C ALA A 19 0.33 -7.76 6.03
N GLN A 20 1.22 -7.88 5.03
CA GLN A 20 1.41 -9.12 4.26
C GLN A 20 1.74 -10.34 5.14
N TRP A 21 2.48 -10.15 6.23
CA TRP A 21 2.80 -11.27 7.14
C TRP A 21 1.56 -11.81 7.84
N GLU A 22 0.54 -10.98 8.07
CA GLU A 22 -0.74 -11.46 8.59
C GLU A 22 -1.59 -12.13 7.52
N PHE A 23 -1.63 -11.57 6.31
CA PHE A 23 -2.43 -12.10 5.20
C PHE A 23 -1.93 -13.47 4.74
N TYR A 24 -0.61 -13.67 4.74
CA TYR A 24 0.02 -14.87 4.18
C TYR A 24 0.68 -15.77 5.23
N LYS A 25 0.42 -15.58 6.53
CA LYS A 25 1.06 -16.35 7.62
C LYS A 25 0.99 -17.87 7.48
N ASN A 26 -0.04 -18.38 6.81
CA ASN A 26 -0.31 -19.80 6.63
C ASN A 26 -0.10 -20.29 5.19
N ASP A 27 0.38 -19.42 4.28
CA ASP A 27 0.64 -19.81 2.90
C ASP A 27 2.07 -20.38 2.78
N PRO A 28 2.23 -21.70 2.52
CA PRO A 28 3.54 -22.33 2.42
C PRO A 28 4.34 -21.87 1.19
N ASN A 29 3.70 -21.24 0.21
CA ASN A 29 4.32 -20.76 -1.02
C ASN A 29 4.66 -19.27 -0.98
N TRP A 30 4.28 -18.57 0.10
CA TRP A 30 4.52 -17.15 0.20
C TRP A 30 5.99 -16.85 0.55
N VAL A 31 6.61 -16.04 -0.29
CA VAL A 31 7.97 -15.53 -0.08
C VAL A 31 7.89 -14.08 0.36
N ALA A 32 8.22 -13.84 1.63
CA ALA A 32 8.18 -12.51 2.20
C ALA A 32 9.12 -11.53 1.45
N PRO A 33 8.64 -10.34 1.06
CA PRO A 33 9.50 -9.36 0.40
C PRO A 33 10.53 -8.80 1.38
N LEU A 34 11.71 -8.43 0.87
CA LEU A 34 12.69 -7.69 1.66
C LEU A 34 12.11 -6.37 2.14
N ILE A 35 12.03 -6.20 3.47
CA ILE A 35 11.48 -4.98 4.10
C ILE A 35 12.22 -3.74 3.62
N MET A 36 13.54 -3.82 3.43
CA MET A 36 14.35 -2.70 2.96
C MET A 36 13.93 -2.23 1.56
N ASP A 37 13.63 -3.16 0.66
CA ASP A 37 13.16 -2.84 -0.69
C ASP A 37 11.78 -2.21 -0.67
N ARG A 38 10.87 -2.74 0.17
CA ARG A 38 9.54 -2.14 0.34
C ARG A 38 9.63 -0.73 0.90
N LYS A 39 10.48 -0.50 1.91
CA LYS A 39 10.76 0.85 2.44
C LYS A 39 11.33 1.78 1.37
N LYS A 40 12.27 1.31 0.54
CA LYS A 40 12.84 2.12 -0.56
C LYS A 40 11.78 2.46 -1.60
N LEU A 41 10.93 1.50 -1.96
CA LEU A 41 9.86 1.67 -2.92
C LEU A 41 8.84 2.71 -2.44
N LEU A 42 8.42 2.66 -1.18
CA LEU A 42 7.41 3.57 -0.61
C LEU A 42 7.99 4.93 -0.14
N ASN A 43 9.31 5.12 -0.19
CA ASN A 43 9.94 6.34 0.27
C ASN A 43 9.73 7.48 -0.75
N GLN A 44 8.82 8.39 -0.42
CA GLN A 44 8.44 9.52 -1.28
C GLN A 44 9.59 10.50 -1.55
N GLN A 45 10.57 10.58 -0.64
CA GLN A 45 11.71 11.49 -0.80
C GLN A 45 12.82 10.90 -1.69
N LYS A 46 12.97 9.57 -1.71
CA LYS A 46 14.08 8.88 -2.37
C LYS A 46 13.71 8.23 -3.69
N ASN A 47 12.48 7.76 -3.87
CA ASN A 47 12.07 7.07 -5.07
C ASN A 47 11.70 8.08 -6.18
N PRO A 48 12.38 8.06 -7.36
CA PRO A 48 12.13 9.01 -8.45
C PRO A 48 10.70 9.01 -8.98
N PHE A 49 9.93 7.94 -8.78
CA PHE A 49 8.52 7.88 -9.14
C PHE A 49 7.72 9.07 -8.56
N TYR A 50 8.02 9.48 -7.33
CA TYR A 50 7.30 10.55 -6.65
C TYR A 50 7.68 11.96 -7.11
N LYS A 51 8.63 12.11 -8.04
CA LYS A 51 8.91 13.41 -8.67
C LYS A 51 7.73 13.92 -9.52
N HIS A 52 6.83 13.03 -9.91
CA HIS A 52 5.72 13.32 -10.80
C HIS A 52 4.48 12.46 -10.48
N SER A 53 4.43 11.90 -9.27
CA SER A 53 3.34 11.03 -8.85
C SER A 53 3.09 11.19 -7.36
N GLU A 54 1.84 11.05 -6.96
CA GLU A 54 1.41 11.02 -5.56
C GLU A 54 0.82 9.66 -5.22
N MET A 55 0.93 9.27 -3.96
CA MET A 55 0.34 8.03 -3.46
C MET A 55 -0.10 8.19 -2.01
N GLN A 56 -1.31 7.74 -1.73
CA GLN A 56 -1.84 7.59 -0.38
C GLN A 56 -2.03 6.11 -0.07
N LEU A 57 -1.44 5.66 1.04
CA LEU A 57 -1.64 4.31 1.57
C LEU A 57 -2.83 4.29 2.52
N PHE A 58 -3.63 3.24 2.44
CA PHE A 58 -4.76 2.99 3.33
C PHE A 58 -4.61 1.60 3.94
N LEU A 59 -4.90 1.51 5.24
CA LEU A 59 -4.90 0.28 6.00
C LEU A 59 -6.28 0.09 6.63
N ALA A 60 -6.85 -1.10 6.44
CA ALA A 60 -8.05 -1.55 7.13
C ALA A 60 -7.64 -2.43 8.31
N GLU A 61 -8.16 -2.13 9.50
CA GLU A 61 -7.84 -2.82 10.74
C GLU A 61 -9.13 -3.28 11.44
N ARG A 62 -9.16 -4.54 11.88
CA ARG A 62 -10.23 -5.10 12.71
C ARG A 62 -9.67 -5.40 14.09
N ASP A 63 -10.22 -4.76 15.11
CA ASP A 63 -9.76 -4.88 16.50
C ASP A 63 -8.22 -4.68 16.64
N GLY A 64 -7.66 -3.74 15.87
CA GLY A 64 -6.23 -3.41 15.84
C GLY A 64 -5.35 -4.32 14.98
N MET A 65 -5.92 -5.36 14.35
CA MET A 65 -5.21 -6.26 13.45
C MET A 65 -5.44 -5.86 12.00
N PRO A 66 -4.39 -5.79 11.14
CA PRO A 66 -4.56 -5.48 9.74
C PRO A 66 -5.37 -6.58 9.05
N VAL A 67 -6.43 -6.18 8.35
CA VAL A 67 -7.31 -7.08 7.55
C VAL A 67 -7.39 -6.69 6.08
N GLY A 68 -6.83 -5.54 5.70
CA GLY A 68 -6.73 -5.13 4.30
C GLY A 68 -5.81 -3.94 4.10
N ARG A 69 -5.28 -3.80 2.90
CA ARG A 69 -4.44 -2.67 2.51
C ARG A 69 -4.68 -2.31 1.05
N ILE A 70 -4.56 -1.03 0.71
CA ILE A 70 -4.62 -0.54 -0.67
C ILE A 70 -3.89 0.79 -0.80
N ALA A 71 -3.37 1.09 -1.98
CA ALA A 71 -2.82 2.39 -2.33
C ALA A 71 -3.68 3.06 -3.40
N ALA A 72 -3.99 4.35 -3.22
CA ALA A 72 -4.48 5.22 -4.28
C ALA A 72 -3.31 6.04 -4.83
N ILE A 73 -3.20 6.12 -6.16
CA ILE A 73 -2.05 6.68 -6.85
C ILE A 73 -2.52 7.66 -7.92
N ILE A 74 -1.85 8.81 -8.00
CA ILE A 74 -1.98 9.73 -9.13
C ILE A 74 -0.63 9.73 -9.86
N ASN A 75 -0.64 9.43 -11.16
CA ASN A 75 0.53 9.59 -12.02
C ASN A 75 0.30 10.78 -12.95
N PHE A 76 0.89 11.92 -12.63
CA PHE A 76 0.67 13.15 -13.40
C PHE A 76 1.21 13.03 -14.83
N ARG A 77 2.30 12.30 -15.04
CA ARG A 77 2.84 12.05 -16.39
C ARG A 77 1.90 11.21 -17.26
N HIS A 78 1.19 10.25 -16.67
CA HIS A 78 0.17 9.51 -17.40
C HIS A 78 -0.91 10.46 -17.90
N ASN A 79 -1.46 11.26 -16.99
CA ASN A 79 -2.51 12.22 -17.30
C ASN A 79 -2.06 13.25 -18.37
N GLU A 80 -0.82 13.73 -18.29
CA GLU A 80 -0.23 14.62 -19.32
C GLU A 80 -0.11 13.94 -20.68
N THR A 81 0.33 12.68 -20.71
CA THR A 81 0.59 11.92 -21.95
C THR A 81 -0.69 11.48 -22.64
N HIS A 82 -1.69 11.06 -21.87
CA HIS A 82 -2.94 10.48 -22.38
C HIS A 82 -4.09 11.49 -22.42
N HIS A 83 -3.87 12.71 -21.94
CA HIS A 83 -4.88 13.78 -21.86
C HIS A 83 -6.14 13.34 -21.10
N ASP A 84 -5.97 12.55 -20.05
CA ASP A 84 -7.03 12.07 -19.18
C ASP A 84 -6.83 12.56 -17.73
N LYS A 85 -7.79 12.21 -16.86
CA LYS A 85 -7.77 12.56 -15.44
C LYS A 85 -8.08 11.33 -14.61
N VAL A 86 -7.19 10.35 -14.70
CA VAL A 86 -7.36 9.05 -14.05
C VAL A 86 -6.47 8.92 -12.81
N GLY A 87 -6.91 8.02 -11.92
CA GLY A 87 -6.14 7.55 -10.78
C GLY A 87 -5.99 6.03 -10.86
N PHE A 88 -5.02 5.50 -10.13
CA PHE A 88 -4.71 4.08 -10.10
C PHE A 88 -4.88 3.54 -8.69
N PHE A 89 -5.26 2.27 -8.60
CA PHE A 89 -5.19 1.50 -7.37
C PHE A 89 -4.09 0.45 -7.49
N GLY A 90 -3.35 0.24 -6.40
CA GLY A 90 -2.28 -0.75 -6.34
C GLY A 90 -2.11 -1.28 -4.92
N PHE A 91 -1.25 -2.28 -4.77
CA PHE A 91 -0.95 -2.91 -3.47
C PHE A 91 -2.18 -3.45 -2.73
N PHE A 92 -3.26 -3.77 -3.46
CA PHE A 92 -4.46 -4.32 -2.86
C PHE A 92 -4.23 -5.75 -2.37
N GLU A 93 -4.42 -5.97 -1.08
CA GLU A 93 -4.40 -7.29 -0.42
C GLU A 93 -5.33 -7.25 0.80
N CYS A 94 -5.93 -8.38 1.15
CA CYS A 94 -6.79 -8.51 2.33
C CYS A 94 -6.71 -9.91 2.95
N ALA A 95 -7.21 -10.03 4.18
CA ALA A 95 -7.47 -11.32 4.78
C ALA A 95 -8.54 -12.08 3.97
N ASP A 96 -8.42 -13.41 3.93
CA ASP A 96 -9.41 -14.32 3.34
C ASP A 96 -10.27 -14.90 4.46
N ASP A 97 -11.37 -14.21 4.80
CA ASP A 97 -12.19 -14.47 5.99
C ASP A 97 -13.70 -14.56 5.70
N GLN A 98 -14.07 -15.00 4.49
CA GLN A 98 -15.45 -15.22 4.07
C GLN A 98 -16.18 -16.32 4.84
#